data_AF-F9XS92-F1
#
_entry.id   AF-F9XS92-F1
#
_cell.length_a   1.000
_cell.length_b   1.000
_cell.length_c   1.000
_cell.angle_alpha   90.00
_cell.angle_beta   90.00
_cell.angle_gamma   90.00
#
_symmetry.space_group_name_H-M   'P 1'
#
loop_
_entity.id
_entity.type
_entity.pdbx_description
1 polymer ?
#
loop_
_entity_poly.entity_id
_entity_poly.type
_entity_poly.pdbx_seq_one_letter_code
_entity_poly.pdbx_strand_id
1 'polypeptide(L)'
;SGNGTYVPRTIYADLEPNVVDEVRTGTYRSLFHLELMITGEEDASNNYARGHYTVGKELIDQVLDKVRHVADNCSGLQGFLVFHSFGAGTDELKIDTQ
;
A
#
# COMPACT_ATOMS: atom_id res chain seq x y z
N SER A 1 -4.35 -15.03 17.72
CA SER A 1 -3.50 -14.95 18.92
C SER A 1 -2.43 -16.02 18.91
N GLY A 2 -1.15 -15.64 19.06
CA GLY A 2 -0.17 -16.51 19.75
C GLY A 2 0.97 -17.15 18.96
N ASN A 3 1.90 -16.37 18.38
CA ASN A 3 3.27 -16.84 18.10
C ASN A 3 4.38 -15.79 18.39
N GLY A 4 4.05 -14.70 19.10
CA GLY A 4 5.04 -13.68 19.48
C GLY A 4 5.58 -12.82 18.31
N THR A 5 5.12 -13.04 17.08
CA THR A 5 5.46 -12.21 15.91
C THR A 5 4.58 -10.97 15.86
N TYR A 6 5.21 -9.80 15.82
CA TYR A 6 4.55 -8.53 15.56
C TYR A 6 4.68 -8.20 14.08
N VAL A 7 3.55 -7.96 13.41
CA VAL A 7 3.48 -7.61 11.99
C VAL A 7 2.99 -6.16 11.87
N PRO A 8 3.67 -5.31 11.09
CA PRO A 8 3.20 -3.95 10.83
C PRO A 8 1.84 -3.95 10.14
N ARG A 9 0.94 -3.06 10.60
CA ARG A 9 -0.33 -2.78 9.92
C ARG A 9 -0.12 -1.76 8.80
N THR A 10 0.65 -2.19 7.80
CA THR A 10 1.09 -1.39 6.67
C THR A 10 0.47 -1.91 5.38
N ILE A 11 -0.03 -1.00 4.56
CA ILE A 11 -0.45 -1.26 3.18
C ILE A 11 0.55 -0.59 2.25
N TYR A 12 1.07 -1.34 1.29
CA TYR A 12 1.86 -0.83 0.17
C TYR A 12 1.00 -0.86 -1.08
N ALA A 13 0.95 0.23 -1.82
CA ALA A 13 0.26 0.32 -3.09
C ALA A 13 1.14 1.07 -4.08
N ASP A 14 1.43 0.44 -5.21
CA ASP A 14 2.20 1.04 -6.29
C ASP A 14 1.54 0.75 -7.64
N LEU A 15 1.64 1.67 -8.59
CA LEU A 15 1.09 1.50 -9.93
C LEU A 15 1.91 0.50 -10.77
N GLU A 16 3.17 0.26 -10.39
CA GLU A 16 4.04 -0.75 -10.98
C GLU A 16 4.63 -1.70 -9.92
N PRO A 17 5.10 -2.91 -10.28
CA PRO A 17 5.50 -3.88 -9.28
C PRO A 17 6.91 -3.65 -8.71
N ASN A 18 7.75 -2.88 -9.38
CA ASN A 18 9.20 -2.86 -9.14
C ASN A 18 9.59 -2.57 -7.68
N VAL A 19 9.11 -1.47 -7.10
CA VAL A 19 9.47 -1.06 -5.73
C VAL A 19 8.88 -2.01 -4.68
N VAL A 20 7.62 -2.42 -4.87
CA VAL A 20 6.95 -3.34 -3.94
C VAL A 20 7.59 -4.73 -3.97
N ASP A 21 8.04 -5.21 -5.13
CA ASP A 21 8.69 -6.51 -5.27
C ASP A 21 10.06 -6.55 -4.57
N GLU A 22 10.78 -5.43 -4.48
CA GLU A 22 11.97 -5.33 -3.63
C GLU A 22 11.64 -5.57 -2.15
N VAL A 23 10.49 -5.08 -1.67
CA VAL A 23 10.03 -5.35 -0.30
C VAL A 23 9.62 -6.82 -0.14
N ARG A 24 8.91 -7.38 -1.13
CA ARG A 24 8.46 -8.80 -1.13
C ARG A 24 9.62 -9.80 -1.15
N THR A 25 10.74 -9.45 -1.77
CA THR A 25 11.89 -10.35 -1.96
C THR A 25 13.06 -10.04 -1.01
N GLY A 26 13.10 -8.82 -0.47
CA GLY A 26 14.19 -8.29 0.34
C GLY A 26 14.31 -8.88 1.74
N THR A 27 15.27 -8.34 2.50
CA THR A 27 15.65 -8.83 3.85
C THR A 27 14.48 -8.85 4.83
N TYR A 28 13.54 -7.91 4.71
CA TYR A 28 12.40 -7.77 5.62
C TYR A 28 11.11 -8.40 5.09
N ARG A 29 11.15 -9.24 4.04
CA ARG A 29 9.94 -9.82 3.44
C ARG A 29 9.01 -10.53 4.43
N SER A 30 9.56 -11.18 5.44
CA SER A 30 8.80 -11.92 6.45
C SER A 30 8.18 -11.02 7.53
N LEU A 31 8.53 -9.74 7.55
CA LEU A 31 8.00 -8.77 8.49
C LEU A 31 6.58 -8.35 8.10
N PHE A 32 6.25 -8.35 6.81
CA PHE A 32 5.00 -7.78 6.29
C PHE A 32 4.01 -8.85 5.82
N HIS A 33 2.73 -8.51 5.85
CA HIS A 33 1.69 -9.30 5.19
C HIS A 33 1.70 -9.02 3.68
N LEU A 34 2.11 -10.02 2.88
CA LEU A 34 2.17 -9.88 1.41
C LEU A 34 0.81 -9.55 0.79
N GLU A 35 -0.29 -9.94 1.43
CA GLU A 35 -1.66 -9.62 0.99
C GLU A 35 -2.06 -8.14 1.15
N LEU A 36 -1.25 -7.35 1.86
CA LEU A 36 -1.39 -5.90 2.01
C LEU A 36 -0.51 -5.12 1.02
N MET A 37 0.13 -5.83 0.07
CA MET A 37 0.96 -5.23 -0.97
C MET A 37 0.24 -5.32 -2.32
N ILE A 38 -0.20 -4.18 -2.84
CA ILE A 38 -0.98 -4.03 -4.06
C ILE A 38 -0.09 -3.41 -5.13
N THR A 39 -0.11 -3.96 -6.34
CA THR A 39 0.70 -3.50 -7.48
C THR A 39 -0.15 -3.48 -8.74
N GLY A 40 -0.03 -2.44 -9.55
CA GLY A 40 -0.59 -2.37 -10.89
C GLY A 40 0.36 -2.96 -11.94
N GLU A 41 0.00 -2.79 -13.21
CA GLU A 41 0.80 -3.21 -14.36
C GLU A 41 1.37 -2.01 -15.16
N GLU A 42 0.90 -0.80 -14.89
CA GLU A 42 1.23 0.41 -15.65
C GLU A 42 1.59 1.57 -14.73
N ASP A 43 2.67 2.30 -15.02
CA ASP A 43 3.06 3.50 -14.26
C ASP A 43 2.16 4.73 -14.51
N ALA A 44 2.30 5.79 -13.70
CA ALA A 44 1.67 7.08 -14.02
C ALA A 44 2.48 7.91 -15.02
N SER A 45 3.70 7.50 -15.39
CA SER A 45 4.63 8.25 -16.24
C SER A 45 4.80 9.72 -15.80
N ASN A 46 4.97 9.97 -14.50
CA ASN A 46 5.08 11.31 -13.91
C ASN A 46 3.86 12.23 -14.17
N ASN A 47 2.69 11.67 -14.51
CA ASN A 47 1.49 12.43 -14.82
C ASN A 47 0.43 12.23 -13.73
N TYR A 48 0.21 13.27 -12.92
CA TYR A 48 -0.82 13.27 -11.88
C TYR A 48 -2.21 12.92 -12.41
N ALA A 49 -2.60 13.42 -13.58
CA ALA A 49 -3.92 13.13 -14.15
C ALA A 49 -4.05 11.65 -14.52
N ARG A 50 -2.98 11.02 -15.00
CA ARG A 50 -2.95 9.58 -15.30
C ARG A 50 -3.07 8.76 -14.01
N GLY A 51 -2.23 9.07 -13.01
CA GLY A 51 -2.28 8.41 -11.71
C GLY A 51 -3.64 8.56 -11.03
N HIS A 52 -4.20 9.76 -11.00
CA HIS A 52 -5.44 10.05 -10.26
C HIS A 52 -6.73 9.67 -11.02
N TYR A 53 -6.83 9.94 -12.32
CA TYR A 53 -8.09 9.82 -13.05
C TYR A 53 -8.19 8.59 -13.96
N THR A 54 -7.08 7.92 -14.30
CA THR A 54 -7.10 6.76 -15.18
C THR A 54 -6.53 5.52 -14.50
N VAL A 55 -5.21 5.39 -14.41
CA VAL A 55 -4.54 4.14 -13.99
C VAL A 55 -4.81 3.84 -12.52
N GLY A 56 -4.71 4.84 -11.63
CA GLY A 56 -4.96 4.62 -10.20
C GLY A 56 -6.42 4.33 -9.85
N LYS A 57 -7.38 4.56 -10.76
CA LYS A 57 -8.77 4.13 -10.53
C LYS A 57 -8.92 2.61 -10.53
N GLU A 58 -8.02 1.88 -11.17
CA GLU A 58 -8.06 0.42 -11.17
C GLU A 58 -7.58 -0.17 -9.84
N LEU A 59 -6.74 0.58 -9.11
CA LEU A 59 -6.19 0.15 -7.83
C LEU A 59 -6.99 0.65 -6.62
N ILE A 60 -7.70 1.77 -6.73
CA ILE A 60 -8.31 2.44 -5.57
C ILE A 60 -9.27 1.54 -4.79
N ASP A 61 -10.10 0.75 -5.47
CA ASP A 61 -11.06 -0.14 -4.80
C ASP A 61 -10.35 -1.24 -4.00
N GLN A 62 -9.26 -1.80 -4.54
CA GLN A 62 -8.44 -2.80 -3.85
C GLN A 62 -7.77 -2.19 -2.61
N VAL A 63 -7.22 -0.98 -2.74
CA VAL A 63 -6.59 -0.26 -1.61
C VAL A 63 -7.62 0.00 -0.52
N LEU A 64 -8.81 0.50 -0.88
CA LEU A 64 -9.89 0.78 0.07
C LEU A 64 -10.36 -0.48 0.79
N ASP A 65 -10.43 -1.61 0.10
CA ASP A 65 -10.81 -2.89 0.73
C ASP A 65 -9.75 -3.38 1.72
N LYS A 66 -8.46 -3.21 1.43
CA LYS A 66 -7.39 -3.52 2.40
C LYS A 66 -7.40 -2.55 3.59
N VAL A 67 -7.62 -1.26 3.35
CA VAL A 67 -7.77 -0.27 4.42
C VAL A 67 -8.92 -0.63 5.35
N ARG A 68 -10.09 -1.00 4.80
CA ARG A 68 -11.25 -1.47 5.59
C ARG A 68 -10.89 -2.70 6.40
N HIS A 69 -10.28 -3.70 5.78
CA HIS A 69 -9.89 -4.92 6.47
C HIS A 69 -8.93 -4.66 7.64
N VAL A 70 -7.91 -3.81 7.45
CA VAL A 70 -6.98 -3.45 8.54
C VAL A 70 -7.69 -2.63 9.62
N ALA A 71 -8.58 -1.71 9.24
CA ALA A 71 -9.35 -0.89 10.16
C ALA A 71 -10.32 -1.71 11.03
N ASP A 72 -11.03 -2.68 10.44
CA ASP A 72 -11.97 -3.56 11.15
C ASP A 72 -11.26 -4.46 12.19
N ASN A 73 -9.97 -4.73 11.97
CA ASN A 73 -9.12 -5.46 12.90
C ASN A 73 -8.53 -4.58 14.03
N CYS A 74 -8.85 -3.29 14.08
CA CYS A 74 -8.45 -2.38 15.15
C CYS A 74 -9.58 -2.21 16.18
N SER A 75 -9.28 -2.37 17.46
CA SER A 75 -10.25 -2.11 18.54
C SER A 75 -10.49 -0.62 18.82
N GLY A 76 -9.67 0.27 18.25
CA GLY A 76 -9.74 1.71 18.44
C GLY A 76 -8.82 2.45 17.49
N LEU A 77 -9.10 2.36 16.19
CA LEU A 77 -8.36 3.08 15.13
C LEU A 77 -8.38 4.59 15.40
N GLN A 78 -7.20 5.21 15.47
CA GLN A 78 -7.07 6.66 15.69
C GLN A 78 -6.91 7.42 14.38
N GLY A 79 -6.28 6.78 13.38
CA GLY A 79 -6.11 7.37 12.06
C GLY A 79 -5.12 6.62 11.21
N PHE A 80 -4.68 7.31 10.15
CA PHE A 80 -3.74 6.79 9.16
C PHE A 80 -2.56 7.73 9.01
N LEU A 81 -1.36 7.17 8.86
CA LEU A 81 -0.19 7.86 8.33
C LEU A 81 -0.07 7.48 6.86
N VAL A 82 -0.01 8.49 5.99
CA VAL A 82 0.05 8.30 4.55
C VAL A 82 1.38 8.86 4.03
N PHE A 83 2.17 8.01 3.39
CA PHE A 83 3.44 8.37 2.77
C PHE A 83 3.28 8.27 1.26
N HIS A 84 3.58 9.37 0.57
CA HIS A 84 3.61 9.45 -0.89
C HIS A 84 4.58 10.57 -1.31
N SER A 85 5.09 10.51 -2.54
CA SER A 85 5.88 11.60 -3.10
C SER A 85 4.99 12.72 -3.67
N PHE A 86 5.51 13.94 -3.70
CA PHE A 86 4.83 15.09 -4.31
C PHE A 86 5.14 15.25 -5.81
N GLY A 87 6.19 14.60 -6.31
CA GLY A 87 6.89 14.99 -7.55
C GLY A 87 6.77 14.05 -8.74
N ALA A 88 6.13 12.90 -8.58
CA ALA A 88 5.85 11.96 -9.66
C ALA A 88 4.36 11.61 -9.58
N GLY A 89 3.76 11.01 -10.60
CA GLY A 89 2.31 10.90 -10.74
C GLY A 89 1.65 9.92 -9.76
N THR A 90 1.92 9.97 -8.45
CA THR A 90 1.47 8.98 -7.46
C THR A 90 1.81 7.56 -7.90
N ASP A 91 3.10 7.28 -7.94
CA ASP A 91 3.59 5.93 -8.25
C ASP A 91 3.58 5.05 -6.99
N GLU A 92 3.85 5.58 -5.78
CA GLU A 92 3.84 4.80 -4.53
C GLU A 92 3.01 5.47 -3.40
N LEU A 93 2.18 4.66 -2.74
CA LEU A 93 1.37 5.01 -1.58
C LEU A 93 1.59 3.97 -0.48
N LYS A 94 2.12 4.40 0.67
CA LYS A 94 2.17 3.60 1.89
C LYS A 94 1.21 4.14 2.93
N ILE A 95 0.37 3.27 3.48
CA ILE A 95 -0.59 3.60 4.54
C ILE A 95 -0.26 2.78 5.79
N ASP A 96 0.00 3.46 6.90
CA ASP A 96 0.14 2.84 8.22
C ASP A 96 -1.05 3.22 9.11
N THR A 97 -1.65 2.25 9.79
CA THR A 97 -2.71 2.52 10.78
C THR A 97 -2.13 2.81 12.17
N GLN A 98 -2.67 3.85 12.84
CA GLN A 98 -2.36 4.19 14.24
C GLN A 98 -3.48 3.68 15.15
#